data_AF-A0A1J0LXT2-F1
#
_entry.id   AF-A0A1J0LXT2-F1
#
_cell.length_a   1.000
_cell.length_b   1.000
_cell.length_c   1.000
_cell.angle_alpha   90.00
_cell.angle_beta   90.00
_cell.angle_gamma   90.00
#
_symmetry.space_group_name_H-M   'P 1'
#
loop_
_entity.id
_entity.type
_entity.pdbx_description
1 polymer ?
#
loop_
_entity_poly.entity_id
_entity_poly.type
_entity_poly.pdbx_seq_one_letter_code
_entity_poly.pdbx_strand_id
1 'polypeptide(L)'
;MDTLSEEGQRRLRKVAQICKNYGQRVQLSLFECRLSLAQLEDLEAKLLKVMDLEKDSLRIYVLHGGRAKSLRAHGRDKYIDFDEPLVL
;
A
#
# COMPACT_ATOMS: atom_id res chain seq x y z
N MET A 1 -9.02 7.80 2.05
CA MET A 1 -8.21 8.98 1.70
C MET A 1 -9.02 9.81 0.73
N ASP A 2 -9.06 11.13 0.89
CA ASP A 2 -9.66 12.01 -0.12
C ASP A 2 -8.83 11.95 -1.41
N THR A 3 -9.46 11.55 -2.52
CA THR A 3 -8.78 11.37 -3.81
C THR A 3 -9.25 12.34 -4.88
N LEU A 4 -10.25 13.18 -4.59
CA LEU A 4 -10.87 14.06 -5.58
C LEU A 4 -10.30 15.47 -5.51
N SER A 5 -10.01 15.97 -4.30
CA SER A 5 -9.40 17.29 -4.13
C SER A 5 -7.94 17.32 -4.56
N GLU A 6 -7.43 18.49 -4.99
CA GLU A 6 -6.02 18.66 -5.33
C GLU A 6 -5.09 18.36 -4.14
N GLU A 7 -5.52 18.75 -2.94
CA GLU A 7 -4.81 18.50 -1.68
C GLU A 7 -4.74 17.00 -1.38
N GLY A 8 -5.88 16.30 -1.48
CA GLY A 8 -5.99 14.87 -1.28
C GLY A 8 -5.12 14.10 -2.27
N GLN A 9 -5.15 14.48 -3.55
CA GLN A 9 -4.24 13.91 -4.55
C GLN A 9 -2.76 14.18 -4.24
N ARG A 10 -2.41 15.35 -3.69
CA ARG A 10 -1.04 15.65 -3.27
C ARG A 10 -0.60 14.77 -2.10
N ARG A 11 -1.46 14.56 -1.10
CA ARG A 11 -1.17 13.63 0.00
C ARG A 11 -1.08 12.19 -0.51
N LEU A 12 -1.96 11.75 -1.41
CA LEU A 12 -1.92 10.41 -2.02
C LEU A 12 -0.61 10.17 -2.79
N ARG A 13 -0.09 11.18 -3.51
CA ARG A 13 1.22 11.08 -4.16
C ARG A 13 2.34 10.85 -3.15
N LYS A 14 2.33 11.56 -2.02
CA LYS A 14 3.32 11.36 -0.94
C LYS A 14 3.20 9.98 -0.31
N VAL A 15 1.98 9.53 0.01
CA VAL A 15 1.70 8.16 0.51
C VAL A 15 2.24 7.12 -0.47
N ALA A 16 1.96 7.27 -1.77
CA ALA A 16 2.44 6.35 -2.79
C ALA A 16 3.96 6.29 -2.86
N GLN A 17 4.66 7.42 -2.71
CA GLN A 17 6.12 7.44 -2.68
C GLN A 17 6.69 6.74 -1.45
N ILE A 18 6.06 6.91 -0.29
CA ILE A 18 6.46 6.21 0.94
C ILE A 18 6.28 4.70 0.76
N CYS A 19 5.12 4.24 0.29
CA CYS A 19 4.82 2.81 0.12
C CYS A 19 5.67 2.13 -0.97
N LYS A 20 6.13 2.87 -1.99
CA LYS A 20 6.89 2.32 -3.12
C LYS A 20 8.17 1.59 -2.68
N ASN A 21 8.76 1.99 -1.56
CA ASN A 21 9.98 1.37 -1.02
C ASN A 21 9.73 -0.02 -0.41
N TYR A 22 8.47 -0.39 -0.21
CA TYR A 22 8.08 -1.55 0.58
C TYR A 22 7.15 -2.50 -0.16
N GLY A 23 6.70 -2.14 -1.37
CA GLY A 23 5.61 -2.84 -2.01
C GLY A 23 5.14 -2.23 -3.32
N GLN A 24 3.92 -2.60 -3.69
CA GLN A 24 3.32 -2.29 -4.97
C GLN A 24 1.96 -1.61 -4.79
N ARG A 25 1.66 -0.68 -5.69
CA ARG A 25 0.36 -0.02 -5.75
C ARG A 25 -0.59 -0.86 -6.60
N VAL A 26 -1.55 -1.51 -5.96
CA VAL A 26 -2.48 -2.44 -6.63
C VAL A 26 -3.80 -1.78 -7.04
N GLN A 27 -4.22 -0.70 -6.37
CA GLN A 27 -5.32 0.18 -6.81
C GLN A 27 -4.96 1.65 -6.59
N LEU A 28 -5.89 2.58 -6.85
CA LEU A 28 -5.63 4.02 -6.70
C LEU A 28 -5.09 4.36 -5.31
N SER A 29 -5.70 3.88 -4.23
CA SER A 29 -5.26 4.14 -2.85
C SER A 29 -5.03 2.86 -2.04
N LEU A 30 -4.79 1.73 -2.72
CA LEU A 30 -4.48 0.45 -2.09
C LEU A 30 -3.06 0.00 -2.47
N PHE A 31 -2.29 -0.37 -1.45
CA PHE A 31 -0.90 -0.78 -1.56
C PHE A 31 -0.71 -2.13 -0.87
N GLU A 32 -0.04 -3.05 -1.55
CA GLU A 32 0.39 -4.33 -0.98
C GLU A 32 1.88 -4.25 -0.68
N CYS A 33 2.24 -4.36 0.60
CA CYS A 33 3.62 -4.22 1.07
C CYS A 33 4.11 -5.51 1.74
N ARG A 34 5.39 -5.84 1.55
CA ARG A 34 6.08 -6.93 2.25
C ARG A 34 7.03 -6.31 3.27
N LEU A 35 6.74 -6.50 4.55
CA LEU A 35 7.35 -5.75 5.64
C LEU A 35 7.68 -6.67 6.82
N SER A 36 8.79 -6.39 7.50
CA SER A 36 8.97 -6.84 8.89
C SER A 36 8.12 -5.99 9.85
N LEU A 37 7.96 -6.45 11.10
CA LEU A 37 7.18 -5.71 12.11
C LEU A 37 7.76 -4.30 12.37
N ALA A 38 9.08 -4.18 12.49
CA ALA A 38 9.74 -2.89 12.69
C ALA A 38 9.53 -1.95 11.49
N GLN A 39 9.56 -2.48 10.27
CA GLN A 39 9.28 -1.67 9.08
C GLN A 39 7.81 -1.27 8.99
N LEU A 40 6.89 -2.11 9.49
CA LEU A 40 5.47 -1.77 9.56
C LEU A 40 5.23 -0.57 10.50
N GLU A 41 5.83 -0.58 11.69
CA GLU A 41 5.72 0.53 12.65
C GLU A 41 6.29 1.83 12.06
N ASP A 42 7.46 1.77 11.43
CA ASP A 42 8.07 2.92 10.77
C ASP A 42 7.23 3.44 9.57
N LEU A 43 6.67 2.52 8.77
CA LEU A 43 5.77 2.87 7.66
C LEU A 43 4.52 3.57 8.19
N GLU A 44 3.85 2.99 9.19
CA GLU A 44 2.65 3.58 9.79
C GLU A 44 2.92 4.99 10.33
N ALA A 45 4.02 5.17 11.08
CA ALA A 45 4.42 6.48 11.59
C ALA A 45 4.68 7.50 10.48
N LYS A 46 5.31 7.09 9.36
CA LYS A 46 5.55 7.97 8.20
C LYS A 46 4.25 8.35 7.50
N LEU A 47 3.32 7.41 7.34
CA LEU A 47 2.03 7.66 6.70
C LEU A 47 1.18 8.63 7.53
N LEU A 48 1.08 8.43 8.83
CA LEU A 48 0.30 9.30 9.73
C LEU A 48 0.80 10.75 9.73
N LYS A 49 2.09 11.00 9.51
CA LYS A 49 2.65 12.36 9.37
C LYS A 49 2.23 13.09 8.09
N VAL A 50 1.81 12.35 7.07
CA VAL A 50 1.46 12.90 5.75
C VAL A 50 -0.05 13.09 5.59
N MET A 51 -0.84 12.30 6.31
CA MET A 51 -2.30 12.25 6.20
C MET A 51 -2.98 13.39 6.95
N ASP A 52 -4.15 13.77 6.48
CA ASP A 52 -5.09 14.62 7.20
C ASP A 52 -6.15 13.71 7.82
N LEU A 53 -6.15 13.52 9.14
CA LEU A 53 -7.00 12.53 9.81
C LEU A 53 -8.48 12.89 9.83
N GLU A 54 -8.85 14.13 9.52
CA GLU A 54 -10.26 14.54 9.38
C GLU A 54 -10.81 14.18 7.99
N LYS A 55 -9.95 14.05 6.98
CA LYS A 55 -10.33 13.81 5.57
C LYS A 55 -9.93 12.43 5.06
N ASP A 56 -8.93 11.82 5.68
CA ASP A 56 -8.32 10.58 5.25
C ASP A 56 -8.58 9.44 6.24
N SER A 57 -8.40 8.22 5.76
CA SER A 57 -8.40 7.02 6.61
C SER A 57 -7.32 6.06 6.14
N LEU A 58 -6.61 5.48 7.10
CA LEU A 58 -5.62 4.43 6.92
C LEU A 58 -6.18 3.15 7.53
N ARG A 59 -6.09 2.04 6.79
CA ARG A 59 -6.40 0.70 7.31
C ARG A 59 -5.26 -0.20 6.91
N ILE A 60 -4.70 -0.91 7.89
CA ILE A 60 -3.59 -1.83 7.69
C ILE A 60 -4.13 -3.24 7.95
N TYR A 61 -4.03 -4.10 6.95
CA TYR A 61 -4.41 -5.50 7.05
C TYR A 61 -3.14 -6.36 6.98
N VAL A 62 -2.83 -7.05 8.08
CA VAL A 62 -1.73 -8.01 8.11
C VAL A 62 -2.25 -9.36 7.64
N LEU A 63 -1.75 -9.83 6.49
CA LEU A 63 -2.17 -11.10 5.90
C LEU A 63 -1.35 -12.26 6.46
N HIS A 64 -1.81 -12.82 7.58
CA HIS A 64 -1.19 -14.01 8.16
C HIS A 64 -1.33 -15.21 7.20
N GLY A 65 -0.19 -15.80 6.80
CA GLY A 65 -0.13 -16.88 5.80
C GLY A 65 0.21 -16.41 4.38
N GLY A 66 0.35 -15.10 4.17
CA GLY A 66 0.79 -14.51 2.91
C GLY A 66 -0.32 -14.34 1.87
N ARG A 67 -0.01 -13.58 0.82
CA ARG A 67 -0.97 -13.17 -0.23
C ARG A 67 -1.74 -14.34 -0.84
N ALA A 68 -1.03 -15.39 -1.27
CA ALA A 68 -1.61 -16.52 -1.98
C ALA A 68 -2.71 -17.27 -1.20
N LYS A 69 -2.64 -17.27 0.13
CA LYS A 69 -3.63 -17.94 0.99
C LYS A 69 -4.78 -17.03 1.40
N SER A 70 -4.57 -15.71 1.38
CA SER A 70 -5.48 -14.74 1.99
C SER A 70 -6.21 -13.85 0.98
N LEU A 71 -5.72 -13.74 -0.25
CA LEU A 71 -6.26 -12.80 -1.24
C LEU A 71 -6.89 -13.51 -2.43
N ARG A 72 -8.07 -13.02 -2.83
CA ARG A 72 -8.70 -13.33 -4.12
C ARG A 72 -8.86 -12.02 -4.87
N ALA A 73 -8.25 -11.90 -6.04
CA ALA A 73 -8.37 -10.74 -6.90
C ALA A 73 -9.18 -11.10 -8.15
N HIS A 74 -10.06 -10.19 -8.58
CA HIS A 74 -10.87 -10.36 -9.78
C HIS A 74 -10.70 -9.13 -10.68
N GLY A 75 -10.59 -9.34 -12.00
CA GLY A 75 -10.35 -8.28 -12.98
C GLY A 75 -8.86 -7.99 -13.19
N ARG A 76 -8.51 -6.71 -13.38
CA ARG A 76 -7.12 -6.28 -13.65
C ARG A 76 -6.32 -6.25 -12.35
N ASP A 77 -5.62 -7.34 -12.04
CA ASP A 77 -4.59 -7.40 -11.01
C ASP A 77 -3.27 -6.86 -11.58
N LYS A 78 -2.62 -5.94 -10.84
CA LYS A 78 -1.35 -5.33 -11.22
C LYS A 78 -0.18 -5.80 -10.35
N TYR A 79 -0.44 -6.73 -9.44
CA TYR A 79 0.58 -7.32 -8.60
C TYR A 79 1.57 -8.14 -9.44
N ILE A 80 2.86 -7.99 -9.14
CA ILE A 80 3.96 -8.75 -9.73
C ILE A 80 4.68 -9.47 -8.59
N ASP A 81 4.85 -10.80 -8.67
CA ASP A 81 5.71 -11.47 -7.70
C ASP A 81 7.18 -11.34 -8.12
N PHE A 82 7.99 -10.64 -7.32
CA PHE A 82 9.41 -10.44 -7.60
C PHE A 82 10.28 -11.63 -7.18
N ASP A 83 9.72 -12.58 -6.41
CA ASP A 83 10.43 -13.82 -6.06
C ASP A 83 10.18 -14.94 -7.09
N GLU A 84 9.22 -14.75 -8.01
CA GLU A 84 9.02 -15.68 -9.11
C GLU A 84 10.11 -15.51 -10.19
N PRO A 85 10.52 -16.61 -10.84
CA PRO A 85 11.48 -16.54 -11.93
C PRO A 85 11.03 -15.56 -13.01
N LEU A 86 11.91 -14.61 -13.36
CA LEU A 86 11.61 -13.58 -14.36
C LEU A 86 11.50 -14.15 -15.79
N VAL A 87 11.88 -15.42 -16.01
CA VAL A 87 11.82 -16.16 -17.28
C VAL A 87 11.57 -17.65 -16.99
N LEU A 88 10.74 -18.31 -17.81
CA LEU A 88 10.58 -19.77 -17.90
C LEU A 88 11.62 -20.39 -18.82
#